data_AF-A0A7J6U656-F1
#
_entry.id   AF-A0A7J6U656-F1
#
_cell.length_a   1.000
_cell.length_b   1.000
_cell.length_c   1.000
_cell.angle_alpha   90.00
_cell.angle_beta   90.00
_cell.angle_gamma   90.00
#
_symmetry.space_group_name_H-M   'P 1'
#
loop_
_entity.id
_entity.type
_entity.pdbx_description
1 polymer ?
#
loop_
_entity_poly.entity_id
_entity_poly.type
_entity_poly.pdbx_seq_one_letter_code
_entity_poly.pdbx_strand_id
1 'polypeptide(L)'
;HFIAMIAASRHNCEYLVRNQMELFLASGGDGAWLTDPTTIPKQLRALHDVNLILCHKPWDLEQRHMEDLLQVWSKADLVVALAILSTFHTLPVVAFGLGLEVEPDLRLEPGEVFFDDPPYDPDTERMPSCFLDNTGAIPFTAQRLIEHAERDSDDESESRPSVEYLTKDPITREDSHPSFGKLSEHYWMFGSSPKSRENE
;
A
#
# COMPACT_ATOMS: atom_id res chain seq x y z
N HIS A 1 17.40 3.98 -5.80
CA HIS A 1 17.34 2.50 -5.61
C HIS A 1 17.14 2.10 -4.16
N PHE A 2 17.98 2.49 -3.19
CA PHE A 2 17.78 2.09 -1.79
C PHE A 2 16.39 2.41 -1.20
N ILE A 3 15.88 3.64 -1.41
CA ILE A 3 14.53 4.05 -0.95
C ILE A 3 13.43 3.17 -1.59
N ALA A 4 13.59 2.81 -2.86
CA ALA A 4 12.66 1.95 -3.57
C ALA A 4 12.67 0.52 -3.01
N MET A 5 13.86 0.03 -2.64
CA MET A 5 14.06 -1.29 -2.04
C MET A 5 13.36 -1.41 -0.67
N ILE A 6 13.56 -0.42 0.24
CA ILE A 6 12.88 -0.41 1.55
C ILE A 6 11.36 -0.25 1.44
N ALA A 7 10.86 0.34 0.34
CA ALA A 7 9.42 0.45 0.09
C ALA A 7 8.84 -0.88 -0.39
N ALA A 8 9.47 -1.52 -1.38
CA ALA A 8 9.04 -2.80 -1.93
C ALA A 8 9.12 -3.94 -0.90
N SER A 9 10.12 -3.91 -0.01
CA SER A 9 10.26 -4.92 1.05
C SER A 9 9.08 -4.92 2.03
N ARG A 10 8.33 -3.81 2.15
CA ARG A 10 7.14 -3.75 3.01
C ARG A 10 6.02 -4.71 2.62
N HIS A 11 5.98 -5.08 1.35
CA HIS A 11 5.03 -6.06 0.81
C HIS A 11 5.68 -7.42 0.56
N ASN A 12 6.90 -7.63 1.04
CA ASN A 12 7.72 -8.81 0.76
C ASN A 12 7.84 -9.11 -0.75
N CYS A 13 7.93 -8.07 -1.58
CA CYS A 13 8.03 -8.23 -3.02
C CYS A 13 9.48 -8.49 -3.43
N GLU A 14 9.92 -9.74 -3.31
CA GLU A 14 11.28 -10.18 -3.61
C GLU A 14 11.74 -9.77 -5.02
N TYR A 15 10.85 -9.86 -6.01
CA TYR A 15 11.10 -9.41 -7.39
C TYR A 15 11.58 -7.96 -7.48
N LEU A 16 10.86 -7.04 -6.85
CA LEU A 16 11.22 -5.62 -6.87
C LEU A 16 12.42 -5.33 -5.98
N VAL A 17 12.55 -6.01 -4.83
CA VAL A 17 13.71 -5.87 -3.94
C VAL A 17 14.98 -6.27 -4.67
N ARG A 18 15.01 -7.44 -5.33
CA ARG A 18 16.14 -7.93 -6.12
C ARG A 18 16.49 -6.99 -7.26
N ASN A 19 15.50 -6.57 -8.05
CA ASN A 19 15.70 -5.63 -9.14
C ASN A 19 16.31 -4.29 -8.66
N GLN A 20 15.80 -3.73 -7.56
CA GLN A 20 16.34 -2.48 -7.02
C GLN A 20 17.71 -2.66 -6.35
N MET A 21 17.99 -3.83 -5.77
CA MET A 21 19.29 -4.16 -5.20
C MET A 21 20.37 -4.20 -6.28
N GLU A 22 20.12 -4.88 -7.40
CA GLU A 22 21.05 -4.95 -8.53
C GLU A 22 21.34 -3.56 -9.09
N LEU A 23 20.29 -2.75 -9.31
CA LEU A 23 20.46 -1.37 -9.78
C LEU A 23 21.21 -0.49 -8.76
N PHE A 24 20.98 -0.69 -7.46
CA PHE A 24 21.72 0.01 -6.42
C PHE A 24 23.21 -0.30 -6.50
N LEU A 25 23.58 -1.58 -6.54
CA LEU A 25 24.99 -2.01 -6.62
C LEU A 25 25.62 -1.57 -7.94
N ALA A 26 24.92 -1.72 -9.07
CA ALA A 26 25.39 -1.29 -10.38
C ALA A 26 25.64 0.23 -10.46
N SER A 27 24.89 1.03 -9.69
CA SER A 27 25.10 2.48 -9.56
C SER A 27 26.25 2.89 -8.62
N GLY A 28 26.98 1.93 -8.05
CA GLY A 28 28.06 2.16 -7.08
C GLY A 28 27.57 2.37 -5.64
N GLY A 29 26.37 1.87 -5.31
CA GLY A 29 25.85 1.86 -3.95
C GLY A 29 26.71 1.00 -3.02
N ASP A 30 26.80 1.40 -1.75
CA ASP A 30 27.57 0.69 -0.74
C ASP A 30 26.86 -0.59 -0.29
N GLY A 31 27.45 -1.74 -0.59
CA GLY A 31 26.91 -3.05 -0.23
C GLY A 31 26.79 -3.26 1.29
N ALA A 32 27.54 -2.52 2.11
CA ALA A 32 27.43 -2.61 3.56
C ALA A 32 26.03 -2.21 4.08
N TRP A 33 25.30 -1.37 3.34
CA TRP A 33 23.94 -0.95 3.69
C TRP A 33 22.92 -2.09 3.62
N LEU A 34 23.23 -3.15 2.86
CA LEU A 34 22.35 -4.30 2.68
C LEU A 34 22.52 -5.30 3.83
N THR A 35 23.71 -5.37 4.42
CA THR A 35 24.09 -6.37 5.42
C THR A 35 24.08 -5.83 6.85
N ASP A 36 24.38 -4.54 7.05
CA ASP A 36 24.45 -3.93 8.38
C ASP A 36 23.63 -2.62 8.44
N PRO A 37 22.53 -2.59 9.21
CA PRO A 37 21.69 -1.41 9.39
C PRO A 37 22.41 -0.19 9.95
N THR A 38 23.49 -0.39 10.70
CA THR A 38 24.25 0.69 11.32
C THR A 38 25.03 1.52 10.29
N THR A 39 25.34 0.93 9.13
CA THR A 39 26.05 1.59 8.03
C THR A 39 25.16 2.50 7.19
N ILE A 40 23.84 2.28 7.22
CA ILE A 40 22.87 3.10 6.50
C ILE A 40 22.93 4.55 7.03
N PRO A 41 22.97 5.58 6.17
CA PRO A 41 22.93 6.96 6.61
C PRO A 41 21.72 7.28 7.51
N LYS A 42 21.93 8.07 8.57
CA LYS A 42 20.87 8.48 9.51
C LYS A 42 19.66 9.07 8.79
N GLN A 43 19.90 9.85 7.74
CA GLN A 43 18.87 10.45 6.90
C GLN A 43 17.93 9.40 6.28
N LEU A 44 18.47 8.29 5.75
CA LEU A 44 17.66 7.22 5.17
C LEU A 44 16.95 6.39 6.25
N ARG A 45 17.60 6.12 7.38
CA ARG A 45 16.97 5.44 8.52
C ARG A 45 15.76 6.20 9.07
N ALA A 46 15.80 7.53 9.06
CA ALA A 46 14.69 8.36 9.52
C ALA A 46 13.39 8.15 8.71
N LEU A 47 13.48 7.63 7.48
CA LEU A 47 12.30 7.34 6.65
C LEU A 47 11.52 6.10 7.12
N HIS A 48 12.03 5.30 8.07
CA HIS A 48 11.43 4.03 8.46
C HIS A 48 9.97 4.16 8.89
N ASP A 49 9.66 5.07 9.81
CA ASP A 49 8.32 5.21 10.38
C ASP A 49 7.32 5.68 9.31
N VAL A 50 7.72 6.64 8.48
CA VAL A 50 6.85 7.14 7.40
C VAL A 50 6.68 6.09 6.31
N ASN A 51 7.70 5.30 5.98
CA ASN A 51 7.59 4.17 5.06
C ASN A 51 6.55 3.13 5.56
N LEU A 52 6.57 2.83 6.87
CA LEU A 52 5.59 1.94 7.53
C LEU A 52 4.16 2.50 7.42
N ILE A 53 3.97 3.76 7.80
CA ILE A 53 2.66 4.42 7.81
C ILE A 53 2.08 4.50 6.40
N LEU A 54 2.85 4.99 5.44
CA LEU A 54 2.40 5.17 4.06
C LEU A 54 1.96 3.86 3.39
N CYS A 55 2.66 2.76 3.69
CA CYS A 55 2.39 1.45 3.09
C CYS A 55 1.05 0.83 3.55
N HIS A 56 0.70 0.95 4.83
CA HIS A 56 -0.45 0.22 5.40
C HIS A 56 -1.61 1.11 5.81
N LYS A 57 -1.35 2.31 6.34
CA LYS A 57 -2.35 3.23 6.91
C LYS A 57 -1.94 4.67 6.66
N PRO A 58 -1.96 5.16 5.41
CA PRO A 58 -1.48 6.50 5.08
C PRO A 58 -2.25 7.62 5.81
N TRP A 59 -3.46 7.35 6.31
CA TRP A 59 -4.25 8.27 7.12
C TRP A 59 -3.73 8.46 8.56
N ASP A 60 -2.84 7.59 9.05
CA ASP A 60 -2.18 7.74 10.36
C ASP A 60 -0.98 8.71 10.29
N LEU A 61 -0.72 9.33 9.14
CA LEU A 61 0.37 10.28 8.94
C LEU A 61 0.07 11.63 9.61
N GLU A 62 0.65 11.84 10.78
CA GLU A 62 0.58 13.10 11.53
C GLU A 62 1.71 14.11 11.19
N GLN A 63 1.49 15.39 11.51
CA GLN A 63 2.45 16.49 11.32
C GLN A 63 3.81 16.22 11.98
N ARG A 64 3.85 15.59 13.17
CA ARG A 64 5.10 15.28 13.89
C ARG A 64 6.07 14.44 13.07
N HIS A 65 5.56 13.49 12.28
CA HIS A 65 6.41 12.63 11.44
C HIS A 65 7.14 13.45 10.37
N MET A 66 6.47 14.47 9.82
CA MET A 66 7.06 15.38 8.84
C MET A 66 8.07 16.32 9.49
N GLU A 67 7.78 16.83 10.69
CA GLU A 67 8.70 17.68 11.44
C GLU A 67 10.01 16.95 11.78
N ASP A 68 9.93 15.69 12.22
CA ASP A 68 11.08 14.84 12.51
C ASP A 68 11.94 14.60 11.26
N LEU A 69 11.31 14.31 10.12
CA LEU A 69 12.02 14.13 8.84
C LEU A 69 12.71 15.42 8.37
N LEU A 70 12.06 16.56 8.53
CA LEU A 70 12.60 17.87 8.13
C LEU A 70 13.81 18.31 8.99
N GLN A 71 14.12 17.63 10.10
CA GLN A 71 15.38 17.84 10.83
C GLN A 71 16.60 17.30 10.08
N VAL A 72 16.42 16.32 9.19
CA VAL A 72 17.51 15.64 8.48
C VAL A 72 17.36 15.65 6.96
N TRP A 73 16.20 16.05 6.43
CA TRP A 73 15.92 16.18 5.00
C TRP A 73 15.62 17.62 4.58
N SER A 74 16.04 17.99 3.37
CA SER A 74 15.50 19.18 2.71
C SER A 74 14.05 18.92 2.26
N LYS A 75 13.24 19.98 2.17
CA LYS A 75 11.84 19.85 1.72
C LYS A 75 11.75 19.24 0.31
N ALA A 76 12.64 19.64 -0.59
CA ALA A 76 12.64 19.16 -1.98
C ALA A 76 12.97 17.66 -2.04
N ASP A 77 14.05 17.24 -1.36
CA ASP A 77 14.48 15.85 -1.36
C ASP A 77 13.46 14.94 -0.66
N LEU A 78 12.83 15.45 0.40
CA LEU A 78 11.78 14.71 1.11
C LEU A 78 10.59 14.43 0.21
N VAL A 79 10.11 15.42 -0.55
CA VAL A 79 9.00 15.23 -1.49
C VAL A 79 9.34 14.16 -2.54
N VAL A 80 10.57 14.17 -3.07
CA VAL A 80 11.04 13.15 -4.01
C VAL A 80 11.10 11.77 -3.35
N ALA A 81 11.63 11.67 -2.13
CA ALA A 81 11.68 10.42 -1.38
C ALA A 81 10.28 9.83 -1.14
N LEU A 82 9.32 10.66 -0.73
CA LEU A 82 7.92 10.25 -0.51
C LEU A 82 7.23 9.80 -1.80
N ALA A 83 7.53 10.44 -2.93
CA ALA A 83 7.05 10.03 -4.24
C ALA A 83 7.60 8.64 -4.62
N ILE A 84 8.89 8.38 -4.35
CA ILE A 84 9.52 7.06 -4.59
C ILE A 84 8.88 6.00 -3.69
N LEU A 85 8.70 6.27 -2.39
CA LEU A 85 8.04 5.35 -1.46
C LEU A 85 6.65 4.98 -1.96
N SER A 86 5.80 5.97 -2.24
CA SER A 86 4.44 5.76 -2.74
C SER A 86 4.41 4.95 -4.04
N THR A 87 5.33 5.23 -4.97
CA THR A 87 5.44 4.49 -6.23
C THR A 87 5.77 3.03 -5.97
N PHE A 88 6.77 2.75 -5.14
CA PHE A 88 7.21 1.38 -4.84
C PHE A 88 6.34 0.63 -3.81
N HIS A 89 5.37 1.30 -3.18
CA HIS A 89 4.27 0.63 -2.47
C HIS A 89 3.20 0.09 -3.43
N THR A 90 2.98 0.75 -4.57
CA THR A 90 1.96 0.32 -5.55
C THR A 90 2.46 -0.73 -6.54
N LEU A 91 3.76 -0.69 -6.88
CA LEU A 91 4.34 -1.63 -7.84
C LEU A 91 4.24 -3.11 -7.42
N PRO A 92 4.38 -3.51 -6.14
CA PRO A 92 4.15 -4.88 -5.70
C PRO A 92 2.77 -5.43 -6.10
N VAL A 93 1.72 -4.60 -6.04
CA VAL A 93 0.36 -5.02 -6.45
C VAL A 93 0.33 -5.39 -7.93
N VAL A 94 1.05 -4.65 -8.77
CA VAL A 94 1.18 -4.96 -10.20
C VAL A 94 2.00 -6.22 -10.40
N ALA A 95 3.14 -6.36 -9.71
CA ALA A 95 4.00 -7.53 -9.81
C ALA A 95 3.26 -8.82 -9.41
N PHE A 96 2.56 -8.80 -8.27
CA PHE A 96 1.73 -9.91 -7.82
C PHE A 96 0.54 -10.14 -8.76
N GLY A 97 -0.12 -9.08 -9.21
CA GLY A 97 -1.25 -9.16 -10.15
C GLY A 97 -0.91 -9.81 -11.49
N LEU A 98 0.34 -9.65 -11.94
CA LEU A 98 0.86 -10.26 -13.17
C LEU A 98 1.53 -11.63 -12.94
N GLY A 99 1.69 -12.06 -11.68
CA GLY A 99 2.43 -13.28 -11.35
C GLY A 99 3.92 -13.19 -11.67
N LEU A 100 4.54 -12.01 -11.50
CA LEU A 100 5.97 -11.85 -11.67
C LEU A 100 6.71 -12.55 -10.54
N GLU A 101 7.48 -13.57 -10.88
CA GLU A 101 8.36 -14.28 -9.95
C GLU A 101 9.82 -13.93 -10.21
N VAL A 102 10.62 -14.01 -9.15
CA VAL A 102 12.08 -13.94 -9.25
C VAL A 102 12.58 -15.21 -9.92
N GLU A 103 13.55 -15.09 -10.81
CA GLU A 103 14.20 -16.27 -11.39
C GLU A 103 14.82 -17.13 -10.26
N PRO A 104 14.70 -18.47 -10.29
CA PRO A 104 15.08 -19.31 -9.15
C PRO A 104 16.54 -19.15 -8.69
N ASP A 105 17.44 -18.87 -9.62
CA ASP A 105 18.86 -18.59 -9.41
C ASP A 105 19.15 -17.19 -8.86
N LEU A 106 18.16 -16.30 -8.96
CA LEU A 106 18.19 -14.94 -8.43
C LEU A 106 17.37 -14.80 -7.16
N ARG A 107 16.90 -15.87 -6.51
CA ARG A 107 16.28 -15.73 -5.19
C ARG A 107 17.25 -15.18 -4.17
N LEU A 108 16.74 -14.43 -3.20
CA LEU A 108 17.50 -13.93 -2.06
C LEU A 108 17.66 -15.07 -1.05
N GLU A 109 18.89 -15.33 -0.64
CA GLU A 109 19.14 -16.30 0.41
C GLU A 109 18.74 -15.72 1.78
N PRO A 110 18.26 -16.54 2.73
CA PRO A 110 17.95 -16.08 4.07
C PRO A 110 19.14 -15.36 4.72
N GLY A 111 18.97 -14.09 5.08
CA GLY A 111 20.00 -13.25 5.68
C GLY A 111 20.96 -12.55 4.71
N GLU A 112 20.74 -12.64 3.38
CA GLU A 112 21.48 -11.86 2.38
C GLU A 112 21.22 -10.35 2.52
N VAL A 113 20.01 -9.99 2.95
CA VAL A 113 19.59 -8.62 3.23
C VAL A 113 18.91 -8.54 4.59
N PHE A 114 19.08 -7.41 5.30
CA PHE A 114 18.51 -7.21 6.63
C PHE A 114 17.01 -6.86 6.64
N PHE A 115 16.34 -6.63 5.51
CA PHE A 115 14.95 -6.13 5.52
C PHE A 115 14.06 -7.00 6.40
N ASP A 116 13.56 -6.42 7.50
CA ASP A 116 12.77 -7.12 8.50
C ASP A 116 11.64 -7.88 7.80
N ASP A 117 11.71 -9.21 7.83
CA ASP A 117 10.59 -10.06 7.53
C ASP A 117 9.48 -9.71 8.54
N PRO A 118 8.32 -9.10 8.17
CA PRO A 118 7.12 -9.49 8.86
C PRO A 118 6.99 -11.01 8.67
N PRO A 119 6.60 -11.79 9.70
CA PRO A 119 6.56 -13.24 9.58
C PRO A 119 5.81 -13.63 8.32
N TYR A 120 6.55 -14.20 7.37
CA TYR A 120 6.00 -14.83 6.19
C TYR A 120 5.08 -15.94 6.68
N ASP A 121 3.78 -15.71 6.56
CA ASP A 121 2.78 -16.75 6.73
C ASP A 121 2.65 -17.49 5.39
N PRO A 122 3.17 -18.71 5.27
CA PRO A 122 3.04 -19.51 4.05
C PRO A 122 1.57 -19.77 3.66
N ASP A 123 0.61 -19.62 4.59
CA ASP A 123 -0.81 -19.76 4.28
C ASP A 123 -1.38 -18.54 3.52
N THR A 124 -0.62 -17.45 3.39
CA THR A 124 -0.98 -16.25 2.60
C THR A 124 -0.57 -16.36 1.12
N GLU A 125 0.11 -17.44 0.69
CA GLU A 125 0.39 -17.71 -0.73
C GLU A 125 -0.86 -17.84 -1.60
N ARG A 126 -2.05 -17.97 -0.99
CA ARG A 126 -3.29 -17.85 -1.72
C ARG A 126 -3.59 -16.38 -1.97
N MET A 127 -3.15 -15.90 -3.13
CA MET A 127 -3.69 -14.70 -3.76
C MET A 127 -5.21 -14.66 -3.48
N PRO A 128 -5.77 -13.57 -2.91
CA PRO A 128 -7.17 -13.52 -2.53
C PRO A 128 -8.01 -14.00 -3.71
N SER A 129 -9.00 -14.88 -3.48
CA SER A 129 -9.71 -15.54 -4.59
C SER A 129 -10.32 -14.54 -5.58
N CYS A 130 -10.60 -13.30 -5.17
CA CYS A 130 -11.03 -12.23 -6.07
C CYS A 130 -10.05 -11.88 -7.20
N PHE A 131 -8.76 -12.27 -7.11
CA PHE A 131 -7.79 -12.18 -8.21
C PHE A 131 -7.74 -13.44 -9.09
N LEU A 132 -8.24 -14.57 -8.60
CA LEU A 132 -8.32 -15.85 -9.32
C LEU A 132 -9.70 -16.08 -9.94
N ASP A 133 -10.72 -15.37 -9.47
CA ASP A 133 -12.10 -15.42 -9.95
C ASP A 133 -12.26 -14.60 -11.25
N ASN A 134 -11.51 -14.96 -12.28
CA ASN A 134 -11.86 -14.63 -13.66
C ASN A 134 -12.90 -15.62 -14.20
N THR A 135 -13.85 -16.03 -13.35
CA THR A 135 -14.94 -16.93 -13.71
C THR A 135 -15.99 -16.16 -14.49
N GLY A 136 -15.68 -15.82 -15.75
CA GLY A 136 -16.62 -15.69 -16.87
C GLY A 136 -17.88 -14.82 -16.71
N ALA A 137 -18.07 -14.11 -15.60
CA ALA A 137 -19.25 -13.33 -15.26
C ALA A 137 -19.13 -11.90 -15.80
N ILE A 138 -18.57 -11.77 -17.00
CA ILE A 138 -18.58 -10.56 -17.82
C ILE A 138 -20.00 -10.20 -18.37
N PRO A 139 -21.04 -11.07 -18.45
CA PRO A 139 -22.32 -10.66 -19.04
C PRO A 139 -23.08 -9.64 -18.18
N PHE A 140 -23.02 -9.76 -16.85
CA PHE A 140 -23.83 -8.93 -15.95
C PHE A 140 -23.31 -7.49 -15.84
N THR A 141 -21.99 -7.29 -15.88
CA THR A 141 -21.37 -5.96 -15.84
C THR A 141 -21.51 -5.22 -17.16
N ALA A 142 -21.36 -5.90 -18.31
CA ALA A 142 -21.54 -5.28 -19.62
C ALA A 142 -22.98 -4.78 -19.82
N GLN A 143 -23.97 -5.55 -19.39
CA GLN A 143 -25.38 -5.19 -19.52
C GLN A 143 -25.77 -3.99 -18.63
N ARG A 144 -25.26 -3.93 -17.38
CA ARG A 144 -25.45 -2.77 -16.52
C ARG A 144 -24.77 -1.50 -17.05
N LEU A 145 -23.63 -1.64 -17.74
CA LEU A 145 -22.96 -0.51 -18.38
C LEU A 145 -23.77 0.02 -19.58
N ILE A 146 -24.39 -0.87 -20.35
CA ILE A 146 -25.29 -0.51 -21.45
C ILE A 146 -26.54 0.22 -20.91
N GLU A 147 -27.17 -0.31 -19.87
CA GLU A 147 -28.34 0.33 -19.23
C GLU A 147 -28.01 1.73 -18.66
N HIS A 148 -26.80 1.92 -18.13
CA HIS A 148 -26.36 3.23 -17.63
C HIS A 148 -26.10 4.22 -18.77
N ALA A 149 -25.52 3.76 -19.88
CA ALA A 149 -25.26 4.58 -21.06
C ALA A 149 -26.56 4.98 -21.80
N GLU A 150 -27.57 4.10 -21.81
CA GLU A 150 -28.89 4.39 -22.39
C GLU A 150 -29.64 5.45 -21.56
N ARG A 151 -29.59 5.37 -20.21
CA ARG A 151 -30.17 6.39 -19.33
C ARG A 151 -29.57 7.78 -19.53
N ASP A 152 -28.25 7.86 -19.69
CA ASP A 152 -27.57 9.15 -19.92
C ASP A 152 -27.91 9.76 -21.29
N SER A 153 -28.38 8.96 -22.26
CA SER A 153 -28.78 9.43 -23.60
C SER A 153 -30.22 9.94 -23.69
N ASP A 154 -31.10 9.53 -22.77
CA ASP A 154 -32.51 9.95 -22.74
C ASP A 154 -32.72 11.28 -21.97
N ASP A 155 -31.72 11.76 -21.23
CA ASP A 155 -31.78 12.96 -20.36
C ASP A 155 -31.27 14.27 -21.01
N GLU A 156 -31.22 14.38 -22.34
CA GLU A 156 -30.87 15.65 -23.04
C GLU A 156 -31.93 16.77 -22.90
N SER A 157 -33.00 16.59 -22.12
CA SER A 157 -33.92 17.67 -21.74
C SER A 157 -33.75 18.11 -20.28
N GLU A 158 -33.01 19.20 -20.08
CA GLU A 158 -32.95 20.06 -18.89
C GLU A 158 -33.20 19.39 -17.53
N SER A 159 -32.14 18.90 -16.88
CA SER A 159 -32.10 18.81 -15.41
C SER A 159 -30.68 18.98 -14.91
N ARG A 160 -30.47 19.99 -14.05
CA ARG A 160 -29.20 20.17 -13.30
C ARG A 160 -28.84 18.85 -12.61
N PRO A 161 -27.56 18.42 -12.58
CA PRO A 161 -27.19 17.22 -11.86
C PRO A 161 -27.59 17.37 -10.38
N SER A 162 -28.49 16.50 -9.91
CA SER A 162 -28.92 16.44 -8.51
C SER A 162 -27.70 16.20 -7.62
N VAL A 163 -27.51 17.01 -6.58
CA VAL A 163 -26.39 16.94 -5.62
C VAL A 163 -26.54 15.73 -4.66
N GLU A 164 -27.25 14.69 -5.07
CA GLU A 164 -27.67 13.55 -4.25
C GLU A 164 -26.51 12.58 -3.95
N TYR A 165 -25.41 12.67 -4.70
CA TYR A 165 -24.20 11.86 -4.47
C TYR A 165 -23.50 12.19 -3.14
N LEU A 166 -23.65 13.42 -2.65
CA LEU A 166 -23.03 13.89 -1.40
C LEU A 166 -23.88 13.60 -0.16
N THR A 167 -25.15 13.22 -0.33
CA THR A 167 -26.07 12.87 0.76
C THR A 167 -26.24 11.36 0.95
N LYS A 168 -25.63 10.55 0.08
CA LYS A 168 -25.54 9.11 0.32
C LYS A 168 -24.69 8.91 1.56
N ASP A 169 -25.21 8.11 2.49
CA ASP A 169 -24.45 7.71 3.67
C ASP A 169 -23.07 7.21 3.20
N PRO A 170 -21.98 7.61 3.87
CA PRO A 170 -20.65 7.14 3.50
C PRO A 170 -20.71 5.62 3.46
N ILE A 171 -20.35 5.02 2.32
CA ILE A 171 -20.33 3.56 2.14
C ILE A 171 -19.60 2.99 3.33
N THR A 172 -20.34 2.36 4.22
CA THR A 172 -19.73 1.71 5.37
C THR A 172 -19.09 0.45 4.84
N ARG A 173 -17.99 0.03 5.45
CA ARG A 173 -17.26 -1.17 5.01
C ARG A 173 -18.16 -2.43 4.99
N GLU A 174 -19.28 -2.40 5.71
CA GLU A 174 -20.31 -3.45 5.73
C GLU A 174 -21.17 -3.51 4.45
N ASP A 175 -21.36 -2.41 3.73
CA ASP A 175 -22.22 -2.33 2.53
C ASP A 175 -21.59 -3.00 1.29
N SER A 176 -20.33 -3.45 1.40
CA SER A 176 -19.52 -3.96 0.29
C SER A 176 -19.51 -5.50 0.14
N HIS A 177 -20.39 -6.23 0.81
CA HIS A 177 -20.40 -7.70 0.72
C HIS A 177 -21.50 -8.26 -0.21
N PRO A 178 -21.14 -8.88 -1.34
CA PRO A 178 -21.71 -10.17 -1.69
C PRO A 178 -21.02 -11.20 -0.78
N SER A 179 -21.73 -11.70 0.24
CA SER A 179 -21.33 -12.70 1.24
C SER A 179 -19.85 -13.16 1.20
N PHE A 180 -18.92 -12.37 1.75
CA PHE A 180 -17.66 -12.96 2.21
C PHE A 180 -17.92 -13.54 3.60
N GLY A 181 -17.68 -14.83 3.73
CA GLY A 181 -17.89 -15.57 4.98
C GLY A 181 -17.17 -14.90 6.16
N LYS A 182 -17.88 -14.86 7.28
CA LYS A 182 -17.43 -14.51 8.64
C LYS A 182 -15.93 -14.73 8.87
N LEU A 183 -15.16 -13.66 8.97
CA LEU A 183 -13.77 -13.72 9.47
C LEU A 183 -13.37 -12.48 10.30
N SER A 184 -14.32 -11.72 10.85
CA SER A 184 -14.02 -10.50 11.62
C SER A 184 -14.43 -10.54 13.10
N GLU A 185 -14.83 -11.68 13.67
CA GLU A 185 -15.19 -11.75 15.10
C GLU A 185 -14.03 -11.55 16.08
N HIS A 186 -12.80 -11.29 15.63
CA HIS A 186 -11.69 -11.05 16.53
C HIS A 186 -10.77 -9.95 16.01
N TYR A 187 -11.18 -8.68 16.17
CA TYR A 187 -10.32 -7.57 16.67
C TYR A 187 -11.01 -6.20 16.47
N TRP A 188 -11.91 -5.83 17.38
CA TRP A 188 -12.33 -4.43 17.54
C TRP A 188 -12.64 -4.16 19.02
N MET A 189 -11.71 -3.54 19.73
CA MET A 189 -12.00 -2.76 20.93
C MET A 189 -11.28 -1.42 20.83
N PHE A 190 -12.03 -0.46 20.27
CA PHE A 190 -12.07 1.00 20.44
C PHE A 190 -10.79 1.85 20.60
N GLY A 191 -10.77 2.92 19.78
CA GLY A 191 -9.98 4.13 19.97
C GLY A 191 -10.50 5.07 21.06
N SER A 192 -9.76 6.17 21.23
CA SER A 192 -9.61 7.00 22.42
C SER A 192 -10.61 8.17 22.62
N SER A 193 -10.92 8.47 23.91
CA SER A 193 -11.12 9.80 24.60
C SER A 193 -12.29 10.75 24.16
N PRO A 194 -12.75 11.79 24.92
CA PRO A 194 -12.18 12.45 26.13
C PRO A 194 -13.13 12.96 27.26
N LYS A 195 -12.50 13.33 28.40
CA LYS A 195 -12.84 14.27 29.52
C LYS A 195 -14.32 14.58 29.90
N SER A 196 -14.64 14.30 31.16
CA SER A 196 -15.40 15.24 32.02
C SER A 196 -14.71 15.38 33.38
N ARG A 197 -14.58 16.62 33.82
CA ARG A 197 -14.02 17.05 35.10
C ARG A 197 -15.19 17.71 35.82
N GLU A 198 -15.68 17.15 36.92
CA GLU A 198 -16.39 17.89 37.97
C GLU A 198 -16.63 17.03 39.22
N ASN A 199 -16.48 17.71 40.35
CA ASN A 199 -16.57 17.37 41.78
C ASN A 199 -17.55 16.27 42.22
N GLU A 200 -17.11 15.42 43.16
CA GLU A 200 -17.46 15.47 44.60
C GLU A 200 -16.45 14.64 45.42
#